data_AF-A0A916D6Q1-F1
#
_entry.id   AF-A0A916D6Q1-F1
#
_cell.length_a   1.000
_cell.length_b   1.000
_cell.length_c   1.000
_cell.angle_alpha   90.00
_cell.angle_beta   90.00
_cell.angle_gamma   90.00
#
_symmetry.space_group_name_H-M   'P 1'
#
loop_
_entity.id
_entity.type
_entity.pdbx_description
1 polymer ?
#
loop_
_entity_poly.entity_id
_entity_poly.type
_entity_poly.pdbx_seq_one_letter_code
_entity_poly.pdbx_strand_id
1 'polypeptide(L)'
;MAISAKKKTNPRRKTAKARPARKPTAADRRRAPGSASPSKRSHAPGHADILAYNAAQSASDRRICDVLAAAINGNLPGAESKIWHRHPVWFIDGNPIVGYHKLKDCVRLLFWSGRSFDEPGLPPEAGFQTAGTRYTAADQIPATDLKRWLAKSIDIQWDYKNIVKRKGRLERLR
;
A
#
# COMPACT_ATOMS: atom_id res chain seq x y z
N MET A 1 -20.19 -18.66 51.33
CA MET A 1 -19.89 -19.07 52.71
C MET A 1 -18.69 -20.02 52.70
N ALA A 2 -17.67 -19.66 53.49
CA ALA A 2 -16.49 -20.43 53.96
C ALA A 2 -15.72 -21.37 53.00
N ILE A 3 -14.53 -20.94 52.59
CA ILE A 3 -13.42 -21.81 52.17
C ILE A 3 -12.39 -21.79 53.30
N SER A 4 -12.15 -22.92 53.96
CA SER A 4 -11.18 -23.04 55.05
C SER A 4 -9.94 -23.79 54.57
N ALA A 5 -8.81 -23.08 54.53
CA ALA A 5 -7.49 -23.60 54.21
C ALA A 5 -6.83 -24.18 55.46
N LYS A 6 -6.17 -25.34 55.34
CA LYS A 6 -5.18 -25.80 56.32
C LYS A 6 -3.82 -26.00 55.64
N LYS A 7 -2.89 -25.11 56.00
CA LYS A 7 -1.45 -25.20 55.78
C LYS A 7 -0.90 -26.43 56.50
N LYS A 8 0.01 -27.15 55.85
CA LYS A 8 1.05 -27.96 56.53
C LYS A 8 2.42 -27.51 56.04
N THR A 9 3.29 -27.25 57.00
CA THR A 9 4.63 -26.71 56.88
C THR A 9 5.69 -27.80 57.05
N ASN A 10 6.83 -27.58 56.37
CA ASN A 10 8.21 -27.91 56.78
C ASN A 10 8.75 -29.36 56.56
N PRO A 11 10.09 -29.60 56.59
CA PRO A 11 11.12 -29.08 55.66
C PRO A 11 12.24 -30.09 55.27
N ARG A 12 13.22 -29.59 54.50
CA ARG A 12 14.65 -30.02 54.40
C ARG A 12 14.98 -31.37 53.75
N ARG A 13 15.63 -31.31 52.59
CA ARG A 13 16.83 -32.12 52.26
C ARG A 13 17.69 -31.33 51.26
N LYS A 14 18.81 -30.81 51.73
CA LYS A 14 20.19 -31.34 51.63
C LYS A 14 20.85 -30.99 50.28
N THR A 15 21.91 -30.21 50.43
CA THR A 15 22.84 -29.68 49.44
C THR A 15 23.54 -30.80 48.68
N ALA A 16 23.58 -30.69 47.34
CA ALA A 16 24.44 -31.48 46.47
C ALA A 16 25.56 -30.57 45.93
N LYS A 17 26.81 -30.99 46.16
CA LYS A 17 28.03 -30.33 45.70
C LYS A 17 28.06 -30.23 44.17
N ALA A 18 28.34 -29.02 43.67
CA ALA A 18 28.61 -28.77 42.26
C ALA A 18 29.97 -29.39 41.84
N ARG A 19 29.97 -30.14 40.73
CA ARG A 19 31.17 -30.60 40.01
C ARG A 19 31.74 -29.43 39.20
N PRO A 20 33.05 -29.22 39.13
CA PRO A 20 33.63 -28.21 38.25
C PRO A 20 33.46 -28.64 36.79
N ALA A 21 32.93 -27.73 35.96
CA ALA A 21 32.81 -27.91 34.52
C ALA A 21 34.20 -27.86 33.85
N ARG A 22 34.47 -28.80 32.93
CA ARG A 22 35.65 -28.78 32.06
C ARG A 22 35.65 -27.50 31.23
N LYS A 23 36.80 -26.81 31.15
CA LYS A 23 37.03 -25.73 30.19
C LYS A 23 37.01 -26.31 28.76
N PRO A 24 36.30 -25.71 27.80
CA PRO A 24 36.32 -26.15 26.41
C PRO A 24 37.68 -25.83 25.77
N THR A 25 38.26 -26.79 25.08
CA THR A 25 39.49 -26.65 24.29
C THR A 25 39.21 -25.95 22.97
N ALA A 26 40.21 -25.25 22.42
CA ALA A 26 40.14 -24.38 21.24
C ALA A 26 39.75 -25.07 19.90
N ALA A 27 39.43 -26.36 19.90
CA ALA A 27 39.01 -27.12 18.72
C ALA A 27 37.49 -27.11 18.48
N ASP A 28 36.70 -26.51 19.38
CA ASP A 28 35.23 -26.45 19.27
C ASP A 28 34.72 -25.11 18.71
N ARG A 29 35.47 -24.53 17.76
CA ARG A 29 35.05 -23.37 16.99
C ARG A 29 33.98 -23.80 15.99
N ARG A 30 32.75 -23.71 16.49
CA ARG A 30 31.49 -23.60 15.74
C ARG A 30 31.71 -23.07 14.34
N ARG A 31 31.30 -23.86 13.35
CA ARG A 31 30.73 -23.36 12.09
C ARG A 31 29.63 -22.39 12.49
N ALA A 32 29.92 -21.10 12.42
CA ALA A 32 28.90 -20.08 12.53
C ALA A 32 27.84 -20.35 11.45
N PRO A 33 26.54 -20.36 11.75
CA PRO A 33 25.57 -20.14 10.70
C PRO A 33 25.94 -18.77 10.10
N GLY A 34 26.33 -18.79 8.83
CA GLY A 34 26.56 -17.57 8.09
C GLY A 34 25.39 -16.64 8.36
N SER A 35 25.70 -15.42 8.77
CA SER A 35 24.77 -14.31 8.71
C SER A 35 24.27 -14.26 7.27
N ALA A 36 23.12 -14.89 7.02
CA ALA A 36 22.31 -14.54 5.88
C ALA A 36 22.01 -13.06 6.11
N SER A 37 22.75 -12.20 5.40
CA SER A 37 22.28 -10.85 5.12
C SER A 37 20.80 -11.00 4.79
N PRO A 38 19.89 -10.19 5.36
CA PRO A 38 18.54 -10.17 4.87
C PRO A 38 18.69 -9.86 3.39
N SER A 39 18.37 -10.84 2.54
CA SER A 39 18.16 -10.53 1.13
C SER A 39 17.21 -9.35 1.16
N LYS A 40 17.58 -8.27 0.47
CA LYS A 40 16.64 -7.20 0.18
C LYS A 40 15.54 -7.87 -0.63
N ARG A 41 14.56 -8.47 0.04
CA ARG A 41 13.23 -8.65 -0.49
C ARG A 41 12.83 -7.22 -0.82
N SER A 42 12.91 -6.86 -2.08
CA SER A 42 12.15 -5.79 -2.66
C SER A 42 10.69 -6.12 -2.36
N HIS A 43 10.23 -5.74 -1.17
CA HIS A 43 8.81 -5.58 -0.92
C HIS A 43 8.39 -4.56 -1.96
N ALA A 44 7.59 -4.98 -2.95
CA ALA A 44 6.81 -4.03 -3.72
C ALA A 44 5.92 -3.32 -2.69
N PRO A 45 6.21 -2.06 -2.33
CA PRO A 45 5.60 -1.48 -1.15
C PRO A 45 4.36 -0.76 -1.65
N GLY A 46 3.32 -1.56 -1.91
CA GLY A 46 2.09 -1.04 -2.47
C GLY A 46 1.17 -0.54 -1.38
N HIS A 47 0.58 -1.49 -0.66
CA HIS A 47 -0.46 -1.19 0.31
C HIS A 47 0.07 -0.44 1.54
N ALA A 48 1.20 -0.88 2.13
CA ALA A 48 1.73 -0.28 3.35
C ALA A 48 2.19 1.19 3.14
N ASP A 49 2.85 1.47 2.02
CA ASP A 49 3.30 2.83 1.71
C ASP A 49 2.15 3.77 1.39
N ILE A 50 1.10 3.27 0.74
CA ILE A 50 -0.12 4.04 0.49
C ILE A 50 -0.83 4.36 1.82
N LEU A 51 -0.91 3.40 2.75
CA LEU A 51 -1.43 3.67 4.10
C LEU A 51 -0.59 4.71 4.84
N ALA A 52 0.74 4.62 4.75
CA ALA A 52 1.64 5.60 5.34
C ALA A 52 1.48 6.99 4.71
N TYR A 53 1.35 7.05 3.38
CA TYR A 53 1.06 8.30 2.65
C TYR A 53 -0.25 8.91 3.14
N ASN A 54 -1.33 8.13 3.24
CA ASN A 54 -2.63 8.62 3.70
C ASN A 54 -2.55 9.12 5.16
N ALA A 55 -1.86 8.38 6.03
CA ALA A 55 -1.70 8.73 7.44
C ALA A 55 -0.92 10.04 7.64
N ALA A 56 -0.03 10.39 6.72
CA ALA A 56 0.75 11.63 6.76
C ALA A 56 -0.04 12.88 6.31
N GLN A 57 -1.25 12.72 5.77
CA GLN A 57 -2.07 13.85 5.33
C GLN A 57 -2.80 14.52 6.51
N SER A 58 -3.32 15.74 6.28
CA SER A 58 -4.22 16.39 7.24
C SER A 58 -5.45 15.53 7.53
N ALA A 59 -6.14 15.74 8.65
CA ALA A 59 -7.29 14.91 9.02
C ALA A 59 -8.41 14.93 7.96
N SER A 60 -8.64 16.07 7.30
CA SER A 60 -9.62 16.20 6.21
C SER A 60 -9.14 15.49 4.94
N ASP A 61 -7.90 15.76 4.50
CA ASP A 61 -7.34 15.15 3.29
C ASP A 61 -7.17 13.63 3.41
N ARG A 62 -6.81 13.15 4.60
CA ARG A 62 -6.69 11.72 4.90
C ARG A 62 -8.02 11.01 4.68
N ARG A 63 -9.14 11.58 5.11
CA ARG A 63 -10.47 10.99 4.88
C ARG A 63 -10.76 10.82 3.39
N ILE A 64 -10.40 11.82 2.57
CA ILE A 64 -10.53 11.74 1.11
C ILE A 64 -9.65 10.61 0.57
N CYS A 65 -8.37 10.57 0.97
CA CYS A 65 -7.43 9.54 0.52
C CYS A 65 -7.86 8.13 0.92
N ASP A 66 -8.40 7.95 2.14
CA ASP A 66 -8.86 6.65 2.65
C ASP A 66 -10.10 6.17 1.88
N VAL A 67 -11.05 7.06 1.58
CA VAL A 67 -12.23 6.71 0.74
C VAL A 67 -11.81 6.33 -0.68
N LEU A 68 -10.91 7.12 -1.31
CA LEU A 68 -10.41 6.82 -2.65
C LEU A 68 -9.65 5.49 -2.69
N ALA A 69 -8.73 5.26 -1.75
CA ALA A 69 -7.97 4.01 -1.68
C ALA A 69 -8.89 2.79 -1.51
N ALA A 70 -9.88 2.88 -0.61
CA ALA A 70 -10.84 1.80 -0.39
C ALA A 70 -11.67 1.53 -1.65
N ALA A 71 -12.18 2.57 -2.31
CA ALA A 71 -12.96 2.43 -3.54
C ALA A 71 -12.13 1.83 -4.69
N ILE A 72 -10.89 2.27 -4.87
CA ILE A 72 -10.01 1.76 -5.93
C ILE A 72 -9.66 0.29 -5.66
N ASN A 73 -9.23 -0.05 -4.45
CA ASN A 73 -8.90 -1.44 -4.09
C ASN A 73 -10.10 -2.38 -4.24
N GLY A 74 -11.32 -1.92 -3.90
CA GLY A 74 -12.54 -2.72 -4.01
C GLY A 74 -13.01 -2.95 -5.45
N ASN A 75 -12.67 -2.07 -6.40
CA ASN A 75 -13.14 -2.17 -7.79
C ASN A 75 -12.05 -2.59 -8.78
N LEU A 76 -10.78 -2.56 -8.39
CA LEU A 76 -9.65 -3.01 -9.22
C LEU A 76 -8.93 -4.22 -8.56
N PRO A 77 -9.60 -5.37 -8.38
CA PRO A 77 -8.96 -6.54 -7.79
C PRO A 77 -7.79 -6.99 -8.67
N GLY A 78 -6.62 -7.20 -8.05
CA GLY A 78 -5.41 -7.64 -8.74
C GLY A 78 -4.56 -6.53 -9.37
N ALA A 79 -4.98 -5.26 -9.29
CA ALA A 79 -4.13 -4.15 -9.70
C ALA A 79 -2.91 -4.01 -8.77
N GLU A 80 -1.73 -3.78 -9.35
CA GLU A 80 -0.52 -3.41 -8.59
C GLU A 80 -0.69 -1.97 -8.11
N SER A 81 -0.42 -1.69 -6.83
CA SER A 81 -0.40 -0.33 -6.30
C SER A 81 1.00 0.03 -5.78
N LYS A 82 1.38 1.30 -5.87
CA LYS A 82 2.62 1.85 -5.28
C LYS A 82 2.59 3.37 -5.19
N ILE A 83 3.52 3.92 -4.42
CA ILE A 83 3.87 5.35 -4.50
C ILE A 83 4.71 5.58 -5.76
N TRP A 84 4.12 6.27 -6.74
CA TRP A 84 4.77 6.63 -8.00
C TRP A 84 4.72 8.15 -8.19
N HIS A 85 5.86 8.77 -8.54
CA HIS A 85 6.01 10.23 -8.55
C HIS A 85 5.45 10.91 -7.29
N ARG A 86 5.73 10.31 -6.12
CA ARG A 86 5.35 10.77 -4.77
C ARG A 86 3.86 10.67 -4.42
N HIS A 87 3.06 9.94 -5.19
CA HIS A 87 1.64 9.76 -4.88
C HIS A 87 1.13 8.34 -5.15
N PRO A 88 0.05 7.88 -4.50
CA PRO A 88 -0.56 6.57 -4.75
C PRO A 88 -1.07 6.42 -6.17
N VAL A 89 -0.65 5.34 -6.85
CA VAL A 89 -1.09 4.98 -8.20
C VAL A 89 -1.31 3.47 -8.31
N TRP A 90 -2.34 3.08 -9.05
CA TRP A 90 -2.70 1.70 -9.39
C TRP A 90 -2.44 1.42 -10.86
N PHE A 91 -1.97 0.21 -11.13
CA PHE A 91 -1.50 -0.25 -12.42
C PHE A 91 -2.15 -1.59 -12.78
N ILE A 92 -2.48 -1.75 -14.06
CA ILE A 92 -2.84 -3.03 -14.67
C ILE A 92 -1.74 -3.35 -15.69
N ASP A 93 -1.09 -4.50 -15.56
CA ASP A 93 0.02 -4.95 -16.42
C ASP A 93 1.19 -3.94 -16.55
N GLY A 94 1.39 -3.14 -15.50
CA GLY A 94 2.38 -2.06 -15.45
C GLY A 94 1.98 -0.78 -16.21
N ASN A 95 0.77 -0.68 -16.73
CA ASN A 95 0.19 0.54 -17.27
C ASN A 95 -0.56 1.30 -16.15
N PRO A 96 -0.28 2.58 -15.88
CA PRO A 96 -1.00 3.34 -14.86
C PRO A 96 -2.46 3.53 -15.27
N ILE A 97 -3.38 3.40 -14.30
CA ILE A 97 -4.83 3.41 -14.52
C ILE A 97 -5.48 4.56 -13.76
N VAL A 98 -5.26 4.60 -12.44
CA VAL A 98 -5.85 5.60 -11.55
C VAL A 98 -4.90 5.89 -10.40
N GLY A 99 -4.96 7.11 -9.88
CA GLY A 99 -4.20 7.53 -8.71
C GLY A 99 -4.79 8.80 -8.12
N TYR A 100 -4.31 9.17 -6.93
CA TYR A 100 -4.69 10.43 -6.32
C TYR A 100 -3.48 11.14 -5.74
N HIS A 101 -3.50 12.47 -5.76
CA HIS A 101 -2.38 13.30 -5.34
C HIS A 101 -2.87 14.46 -4.48
N LYS A 102 -2.20 14.70 -3.35
CA LYS A 102 -2.44 15.88 -2.53
C LYS A 102 -1.87 17.11 -3.23
N LEU A 103 -2.74 18.07 -3.53
CA LEU A 103 -2.39 19.43 -3.96
C LEU A 103 -2.53 20.39 -2.78
N LYS A 104 -2.12 21.65 -2.95
CA LYS A 104 -2.16 22.67 -1.88
C LYS A 104 -3.49 22.69 -1.13
N ASP A 105 -4.60 22.80 -1.85
CA ASP A 105 -5.93 23.03 -1.26
C ASP A 105 -6.93 21.88 -1.45
N CYS A 106 -6.52 20.79 -2.11
CA CYS A 106 -7.41 19.66 -2.42
C CYS A 106 -6.65 18.34 -2.61
N VAL A 107 -7.38 17.24 -2.69
CA VAL A 107 -6.87 15.97 -3.23
C VAL A 107 -7.45 15.80 -4.64
N ARG A 108 -6.57 15.57 -5.62
CA ARG A 108 -6.98 15.30 -7.00
C ARG A 108 -7.02 13.81 -7.24
N LEU A 109 -8.16 13.31 -7.71
CA LEU A 109 -8.27 12.00 -8.36
C LEU A 109 -7.93 12.15 -9.84
N LEU A 110 -7.09 11.27 -10.37
CA LEU A 110 -6.63 11.29 -11.75
C LEU A 110 -6.77 9.89 -12.37
N PHE A 111 -7.38 9.84 -13.55
CA PHE A 111 -7.42 8.66 -14.40
C PHE A 111 -6.53 8.85 -15.62
N TRP A 112 -5.61 7.91 -15.80
CA TRP A 112 -4.99 7.68 -17.09
C TRP A 112 -6.04 7.10 -18.02
N SER A 113 -6.07 7.55 -19.26
CA SER A 113 -7.12 7.24 -20.24
C SER A 113 -8.48 7.90 -19.95
N GLY A 114 -8.60 8.65 -18.84
CA GLY A 114 -9.85 9.24 -18.38
C GLY A 114 -10.54 10.18 -19.36
N ARG A 115 -9.78 10.83 -20.26
CA ARG A 115 -10.37 11.70 -21.30
C ARG A 115 -11.31 10.93 -22.24
N SER A 116 -11.05 9.64 -22.43
CA SER A 116 -11.88 8.77 -23.27
C SER A 116 -13.07 8.17 -22.52
N PHE A 117 -13.29 8.50 -21.25
CA PHE A 117 -14.42 7.96 -20.50
C PHE A 117 -15.74 8.65 -20.87
N ASP A 118 -15.69 9.88 -21.43
CA ASP A 118 -16.86 10.69 -21.78
C ASP A 118 -17.82 10.84 -20.58
N GLU A 119 -17.29 11.41 -19.50
CA GLU A 119 -17.94 11.50 -18.20
C GLU A 119 -18.04 12.95 -17.74
N PRO A 120 -19.25 13.50 -17.52
CA PRO A 120 -19.42 14.92 -17.22
C PRO A 120 -18.78 15.34 -15.89
N GLY A 121 -18.74 14.42 -14.91
CA GLY A 121 -18.11 14.66 -13.60
C GLY A 121 -16.59 14.46 -13.57
N LEU A 122 -15.98 14.09 -14.71
CA LEU A 122 -14.55 13.80 -14.81
C LEU A 122 -13.94 14.57 -15.99
N PRO A 123 -13.67 15.88 -15.82
CA PRO A 123 -13.21 16.73 -16.91
C PRO A 123 -11.79 16.34 -17.37
N PRO A 124 -11.48 16.50 -18.67
CA PRO A 124 -10.17 16.21 -19.21
C PRO A 124 -9.09 17.17 -18.65
N GLU A 125 -7.89 16.64 -18.48
CA GLU A 125 -6.69 17.40 -18.14
C GLU A 125 -5.93 17.80 -19.43
N ALA A 126 -5.05 18.80 -19.35
CA ALA A 126 -4.28 19.25 -20.51
C ALA A 126 -3.17 18.26 -20.92
N GLY A 127 -2.88 18.16 -22.23
CA GLY A 127 -1.68 17.52 -22.77
C GLY A 127 -1.76 16.02 -23.08
N PHE A 128 -2.56 15.22 -22.37
CA PHE A 128 -2.67 13.76 -22.59
C PHE A 128 -4.12 13.26 -22.50
N GLN A 129 -4.32 11.95 -22.69
CA GLN A 129 -5.62 11.28 -22.55
C GLN A 129 -6.01 11.10 -21.08
N THR A 130 -5.76 12.08 -20.22
CA THR A 130 -6.05 12.02 -18.78
C THR A 130 -7.30 12.83 -18.45
N ALA A 131 -8.02 12.42 -17.42
CA ALA A 131 -9.09 13.22 -16.84
C ALA A 131 -9.05 13.11 -15.32
N GLY A 132 -9.49 14.15 -14.63
CA GLY A 132 -9.35 14.22 -13.19
C GLY A 132 -10.35 15.17 -12.55
N THR A 133 -10.59 14.95 -11.27
CA THR A 133 -11.48 15.78 -10.46
C THR A 133 -10.86 16.02 -9.10
N ARG A 134 -11.30 17.07 -8.41
CA ARG A 134 -10.67 17.59 -7.19
C ARG A 134 -11.69 17.58 -6.06
N TYR A 135 -11.25 17.15 -4.89
CA TYR A 135 -12.06 17.08 -3.69
C TYR A 135 -11.41 17.85 -2.55
N THR A 136 -12.22 18.60 -1.82
CA THR A 136 -11.85 19.28 -0.57
C THR A 136 -12.46 18.61 0.66
N ALA A 137 -13.44 17.73 0.46
CA ALA A 137 -14.04 16.89 1.49
C ALA A 137 -14.44 15.51 0.93
N ALA A 138 -14.55 14.51 1.80
CA ALA A 138 -14.79 13.12 1.41
C ALA A 138 -16.23 12.86 0.92
N ASP A 139 -17.19 13.69 1.36
CA ASP A 139 -18.61 13.65 0.96
C ASP A 139 -18.85 14.12 -0.47
N GLN A 140 -17.91 14.86 -1.06
CA GLN A 140 -17.94 15.28 -2.46
C GLN A 140 -17.68 14.13 -3.43
N ILE A 141 -17.20 12.97 -2.95
CA ILE A 141 -16.86 11.84 -3.80
C ILE A 141 -18.15 11.13 -4.24
N PRO A 142 -18.52 11.16 -5.54
CA PRO A 142 -19.75 10.54 -6.02
C PRO A 142 -19.54 9.03 -6.15
N ALA A 143 -19.90 8.25 -5.12
CA ALA A 143 -19.62 6.81 -5.06
C ALA A 143 -20.09 6.03 -6.30
N THR A 144 -21.29 6.34 -6.82
CA THR A 144 -21.85 5.70 -8.01
C THR A 144 -21.03 6.01 -9.27
N ASP A 145 -20.67 7.28 -9.47
CA ASP A 145 -19.89 7.69 -10.64
C ASP A 145 -18.45 7.18 -10.54
N LEU A 146 -17.83 7.25 -9.35
CA LEU A 146 -16.49 6.71 -9.12
C LEU A 146 -16.40 5.23 -9.48
N LYS A 147 -17.40 4.43 -9.08
CA LYS A 147 -17.49 3.01 -9.47
C LYS A 147 -17.56 2.85 -11.00
N ARG A 148 -18.39 3.66 -11.68
CA ARG A 148 -18.51 3.66 -13.15
C ARG A 148 -17.19 4.04 -13.82
N TRP A 149 -16.49 5.06 -13.32
CA TRP A 149 -15.20 5.50 -13.84
C TRP A 149 -14.10 4.45 -13.65
N LEU A 150 -14.09 3.76 -12.51
CA LEU A 150 -13.15 2.66 -12.25
C LEU A 150 -13.37 1.49 -13.22
N ALA A 151 -14.63 1.13 -13.50
CA ALA A 151 -14.94 0.12 -14.52
C ALA A 151 -14.45 0.56 -15.91
N LYS A 152 -14.76 1.78 -16.33
CA LYS A 152 -14.26 2.36 -17.60
C LYS A 152 -12.74 2.37 -17.68
N SER A 153 -12.03 2.56 -16.57
CA SER A 153 -10.56 2.56 -16.53
C SER A 153 -9.94 1.19 -16.80
N ILE A 154 -10.68 0.11 -16.57
CA ILE A 154 -10.27 -1.24 -16.96
C ILE A 154 -10.45 -1.40 -18.47
N ASP A 155 -11.60 -0.99 -19.00
CA ASP A 155 -12.02 -1.26 -20.38
C ASP A 155 -11.38 -0.33 -21.41
N ILE A 156 -11.11 0.93 -21.04
CA ILE A 156 -10.61 1.97 -21.93
C ILE A 156 -9.21 2.32 -21.50
N GLN A 157 -8.22 1.83 -22.24
CA GLN A 157 -6.81 2.04 -21.87
C GLN A 157 -5.99 2.53 -23.06
N TRP A 158 -5.27 3.63 -22.82
CA TRP A 158 -4.15 4.06 -23.63
C TRP A 158 -2.83 3.58 -23.00
N ASP A 159 -1.85 3.26 -23.83
CA ASP A 159 -0.56 2.72 -23.41
C ASP A 159 0.39 3.82 -22.92
N TYR A 160 0.28 4.15 -21.64
CA TYR A 160 1.20 5.05 -20.95
C TYR A 160 2.52 4.36 -20.60
N LYS A 161 2.53 3.04 -20.42
CA LYS A 161 3.74 2.25 -20.14
C LYS A 161 4.82 2.46 -21.20
N ASN A 162 4.45 2.59 -22.47
CA ASN A 162 5.40 2.75 -23.58
C ASN A 162 5.47 4.17 -24.16
N ILE A 163 4.84 5.18 -23.52
CA ILE A 163 4.77 6.55 -24.08
C ILE A 163 6.14 7.17 -24.36
N VAL A 164 7.13 6.93 -23.48
CA VAL A 164 8.50 7.43 -23.66
C VAL A 164 9.16 6.77 -24.87
N LYS A 165 9.01 5.45 -25.03
CA LYS A 165 9.54 4.72 -26.19
C LYS A 165 8.91 5.18 -27.50
N ARG A 166 7.64 5.59 -27.45
CA ARG A 166 6.89 6.12 -28.59
C ARG A 166 7.00 7.64 -28.77
N LYS A 167 7.95 8.31 -28.08
CA LYS A 167 8.21 9.76 -28.19
C LYS A 167 6.94 10.61 -27.98
N GLY A 168 6.11 10.23 -27.01
CA GLY A 168 4.88 10.97 -26.65
C GLY A 168 3.60 10.48 -27.33
N ARG A 169 3.68 9.55 -28.29
CA ARG A 169 2.49 9.02 -28.97
C ARG A 169 1.80 7.94 -28.13
N LEU A 170 0.55 8.18 -27.76
CA LEU A 170 -0.31 7.21 -27.09
C LEU A 170 -1.00 6.30 -28.13
N GLU A 171 -1.03 5.01 -27.84
CA GLU A 171 -1.79 4.02 -28.62
C GLU A 171 -2.88 3.41 -27.73
N ARG A 172 -4.04 3.12 -28.32
CA ARG A 172 -5.15 2.49 -27.61
C ARG A 172 -4.87 0.99 -27.49
N LEU A 173 -5.01 0.46 -26.28
CA LEU A 173 -4.88 -0.97 -25.97
C LEU A 173 -6.22 -1.70 -26.06
N ARG A 174 -7.29 -1.04 -25.58
CA ARG A 174 -8.70 -1.49 -25.62
C ARG A 174 -9.62 -0.27 -25.48
#